data_AF-A0AA36JJI4-F1
#
_entry.id   AF-A0AA36JJI4-F1
#
_cell.length_a   1.000
_cell.length_b   1.000
_cell.length_c   1.000
_cell.angle_alpha   90.00
_cell.angle_beta   90.00
_cell.angle_gamma   90.00
#
_symmetry.space_group_name_H-M   'P 1'
#
loop_
_entity.id
_entity.type
_entity.pdbx_description
1 polymer ?
#
loop_
_entity_poly.entity_id
_entity_poly.type
_entity_poly.pdbx_seq_one_letter_code
_entity_poly.pdbx_strand_id
1 'polypeptide(L)'
;MLGCCAVLLVPLLAVLIGSGLVIVDVKPLFAFAGKALPSFVPKDAKAVPNSEVRNFLLQAGLKGKAAASPQYEKLPLKGVFMFDQMGPAGWIDFSYVSSWDADKGEAVINMWDLTAPSGVPTPKYGGIGPYFPGGYLLAATEWLQYRVRFSCPPLQDGKYCLLKESVFGKPFADKDDQGGPMLWHMTQFDGGRKFVRDTWLVPPWGTADTSASKFHSYSLLKLMDANGAIDEENFQLFMEKLDGQDLLVPAAMAP
;
A
#
# COMPACT_ATOMS: atom_id res chain seq x y z
N MET A 1 9.42 -15.53 42.27
CA MET A 1 10.22 -16.63 41.69
C MET A 1 9.66 -17.00 40.31
N LEU A 2 9.97 -16.23 39.27
CA LEU A 2 9.48 -16.41 37.89
C LEU A 2 10.66 -16.44 36.88
N GLY A 3 11.84 -16.87 37.33
CA GLY A 3 13.13 -16.46 36.73
C GLY A 3 13.87 -17.49 35.86
N CYS A 4 13.46 -18.75 35.74
CA CYS A 4 14.21 -19.74 34.95
C CYS A 4 13.45 -20.36 33.77
N CYS A 5 12.11 -20.43 33.81
CA CYS A 5 11.36 -21.07 32.71
C CYS A 5 11.16 -20.16 31.49
N ALA A 6 11.19 -18.83 31.66
CA ALA A 6 11.01 -17.88 30.56
C ALA A 6 12.22 -17.82 29.60
N VAL A 7 13.43 -18.14 30.09
CA VAL A 7 14.68 -18.01 29.32
C VAL A 7 14.85 -19.14 28.29
N LEU A 8 14.28 -20.31 28.54
CA LEU A 8 14.29 -21.45 27.58
C LEU A 8 13.14 -21.42 26.58
N LEU A 9 12.05 -20.72 26.92
CA LEU A 9 10.86 -20.66 26.07
C LEU A 9 11.05 -19.76 24.84
N VAL A 10 11.74 -18.62 25.00
CA VAL A 10 11.94 -17.65 23.91
C VAL A 10 12.79 -18.21 22.74
N PRO A 11 13.93 -18.90 22.99
CA PRO A 11 14.72 -19.51 21.91
C PRO A 11 13.98 -20.67 21.23
N LEU A 12 13.26 -21.49 22.00
CA LEU A 12 12.48 -22.60 21.45
C LEU A 12 11.32 -22.09 20.58
N LEU A 13 10.63 -21.03 21.00
CA LEU A 13 9.59 -20.39 20.19
C LEU A 13 10.19 -19.78 18.92
N ALA A 14 11.37 -19.15 19.00
CA ALA A 14 12.06 -18.61 17.83
C ALA A 14 12.48 -19.71 16.83
N VAL A 15 12.94 -20.87 17.31
CA VAL A 15 13.25 -22.04 16.47
C VAL A 15 11.97 -22.63 15.86
N LEU A 16 10.89 -22.75 16.62
CA LEU A 16 9.61 -23.28 16.14
C LEU A 16 8.93 -22.35 15.11
N ILE A 17 9.03 -21.04 15.30
CA ILE A 17 8.57 -20.02 14.34
C ILE A 17 9.47 -20.01 13.10
N GLY A 18 10.80 -19.99 13.28
CA GLY A 18 11.78 -19.96 12.18
C GLY A 18 11.81 -21.24 11.33
N SER A 19 11.40 -22.37 11.90
CA SER A 19 11.25 -23.66 11.18
C SER A 19 9.87 -23.86 10.56
N GLY A 20 8.92 -22.95 10.78
CA GLY A 20 7.54 -23.09 10.30
C GLY A 20 6.72 -24.18 11.00
N LEU A 21 7.24 -24.79 12.07
CA LEU A 21 6.54 -25.80 12.89
C LEU A 21 5.43 -25.19 13.75
N VAL A 22 5.54 -23.90 14.08
CA VAL A 22 4.49 -23.13 14.76
C VAL A 22 4.31 -21.78 14.06
N ILE A 23 3.11 -21.53 13.55
CA ILE A 23 2.72 -20.22 13.05
C ILE A 23 2.19 -19.42 14.23
N VAL A 24 3.05 -18.61 14.86
CA VAL A 24 2.61 -17.62 15.84
C VAL A 24 2.27 -16.34 15.08
N ASP A 25 1.04 -15.83 15.26
CA ASP A 25 0.71 -14.49 14.78
C ASP A 25 1.48 -13.46 15.63
N VAL A 26 2.58 -12.95 15.06
CA VAL A 26 3.45 -11.96 15.68
C VAL A 26 2.98 -10.51 15.45
N LYS A 27 1.90 -10.30 14.70
CA LYS A 27 1.36 -8.95 14.44
C LYS A 27 1.03 -8.18 15.72
N PRO A 28 0.42 -8.77 16.77
CA PRO A 28 0.16 -8.04 18.01
C PRO A 28 1.42 -7.54 18.70
N LEU A 29 2.52 -8.31 18.64
CA LEU A 29 3.81 -7.91 19.21
C LEU A 29 4.41 -6.73 18.43
N PHE A 30 4.38 -6.79 17.09
CA PHE A 30 4.86 -5.69 16.26
C PHE A 30 4.00 -4.43 16.43
N ALA A 31 2.67 -4.58 16.50
CA ALA A 31 1.77 -3.47 16.81
C ALA A 31 2.06 -2.83 18.17
N PHE A 32 2.34 -3.65 19.18
CA PHE A 32 2.73 -3.15 20.50
C PHE A 32 4.07 -2.41 20.46
N ALA A 33 5.10 -2.98 19.81
CA ALA A 33 6.40 -2.35 19.67
C ALA A 33 6.31 -1.03 18.87
N GLY A 34 5.49 -0.99 17.83
CA GLY A 34 5.22 0.22 17.06
C GLY A 34 4.66 1.37 17.90
N LYS A 35 3.82 1.07 18.90
CA LYS A 35 3.25 2.09 19.79
C LYS A 35 4.28 2.71 20.74
N ALA A 36 5.45 2.09 20.88
CA ALA A 36 6.57 2.69 21.62
C ALA A 36 7.32 3.75 20.78
N LEU A 37 7.12 3.79 19.45
CA LEU A 37 7.64 4.85 18.61
C LEU A 37 6.77 6.11 18.76
N PRO A 38 7.37 7.30 18.85
CA PRO A 38 6.60 8.54 18.90
C PRO A 38 5.84 8.74 17.59
N SER A 39 4.66 9.37 17.66
CA SER A 39 4.00 9.90 16.47
C SER A 39 4.94 10.86 15.75
N PHE A 40 4.93 10.81 14.42
CA PHE A 40 5.79 11.62 13.57
C PHE A 40 4.96 12.14 12.41
N VAL A 41 5.07 13.44 12.13
CA VAL A 41 4.46 14.09 10.97
C VAL A 41 5.62 14.66 10.15
N PRO A 42 5.86 14.16 8.91
CA PRO A 42 6.86 14.73 8.03
C PRO A 42 6.62 16.22 7.80
N LYS A 43 7.70 16.98 7.55
CA LYS A 43 7.64 18.43 7.33
C LYS A 43 6.67 18.83 6.21
N ASP A 44 6.62 18.01 5.16
CA ASP A 44 5.81 18.25 3.97
C ASP A 44 4.50 17.42 3.99
N ALA A 45 4.06 16.99 5.16
CA ALA A 45 2.77 16.34 5.36
C ALA A 45 1.87 17.19 6.26
N LYS A 46 0.56 17.13 6.00
CA LYS A 46 -0.48 17.76 6.83
C LYS A 46 -1.29 16.68 7.53
N ALA A 47 -1.66 16.91 8.78
CA ALA A 47 -2.65 16.09 9.47
C ALA A 47 -4.06 16.63 9.16
N VAL A 48 -4.92 15.74 8.70
CA VAL A 48 -6.36 15.95 8.54
C VAL A 48 -7.04 15.26 9.72
N PRO A 49 -7.79 16.00 10.56
CA PRO A 49 -8.51 15.42 11.68
C PRO A 49 -9.39 14.26 11.22
N ASN A 50 -9.46 13.18 12.01
CA ASN A 50 -10.28 12.01 11.66
C ASN A 50 -11.73 12.38 11.28
N SER A 51 -12.34 13.34 12.00
CA SER A 51 -13.69 13.85 11.76
C SER A 51 -13.86 14.59 10.42
N GLU A 52 -12.76 15.03 9.81
CA GLU A 52 -12.75 15.80 8.56
C GLU A 52 -12.38 14.97 7.32
N VAL A 53 -11.99 13.71 7.48
CA VAL A 53 -11.48 12.85 6.39
C VAL A 53 -12.44 12.76 5.21
N ARG A 54 -13.76 12.65 5.46
CA ARG A 54 -14.77 12.64 4.37
C ARG A 54 -14.76 13.95 3.59
N ASN A 55 -14.82 15.07 4.29
CA ASN A 55 -14.86 16.39 3.66
C ASN A 55 -13.57 16.67 2.90
N PHE A 56 -12.44 16.26 3.46
CA PHE A 56 -11.15 16.32 2.78
C PHE A 56 -11.15 15.48 1.50
N LEU A 57 -11.62 14.22 1.54
CA LEU A 57 -11.70 13.37 0.35
C LEU A 57 -12.56 14.01 -0.76
N LEU A 58 -13.70 14.62 -0.42
CA LEU A 58 -14.55 15.32 -1.37
C LEU A 58 -13.90 16.57 -1.98
N GLN A 59 -13.06 17.27 -1.21
CA GLN A 59 -12.42 18.52 -1.65
C GLN A 59 -11.13 18.28 -2.43
N ALA A 60 -10.29 17.36 -1.96
CA ALA A 60 -8.95 17.12 -2.46
C ALA A 60 -8.84 15.89 -3.38
N GLY A 61 -9.80 14.97 -3.32
CA GLY A 61 -9.84 13.80 -4.21
C GLY A 61 -9.98 14.20 -5.68
N LEU A 62 -9.30 13.44 -6.54
CA LEU A 62 -9.30 13.60 -8.00
C LEU A 62 -8.78 14.96 -8.49
N LYS A 63 -7.92 15.62 -7.71
CA LYS A 63 -7.33 16.93 -8.06
C LYS A 63 -5.93 16.84 -8.68
N GLY A 64 -5.38 15.64 -8.82
CA GLY A 64 -4.11 15.45 -9.48
C GLY A 64 -4.18 15.79 -10.98
N LYS A 65 -3.03 16.16 -11.55
CA LYS A 65 -2.92 16.65 -12.94
C LYS A 65 -3.44 15.64 -13.97
N ALA A 66 -3.40 14.35 -13.67
CA ALA A 66 -3.84 13.33 -14.61
C ALA A 66 -5.35 13.39 -14.84
N ALA A 67 -6.16 13.76 -13.83
CA ALA A 67 -7.62 13.85 -13.98
C ALA A 67 -8.08 14.86 -15.04
N ALA A 68 -7.24 15.86 -15.38
CA ALA A 68 -7.52 16.81 -16.44
C ALA A 68 -7.21 16.26 -17.86
N SER A 69 -6.53 15.12 -17.97
CA SER A 69 -6.17 14.51 -19.25
C SER A 69 -7.33 13.67 -19.82
N PRO A 70 -7.67 13.81 -21.11
CA PRO A 70 -8.63 12.91 -21.77
C PRO A 70 -8.21 11.43 -21.72
N GLN A 71 -6.93 11.15 -21.48
CA GLN A 71 -6.43 9.78 -21.36
C GLN A 71 -6.71 9.16 -19.99
N TYR A 72 -7.07 9.95 -18.98
CA TYR A 72 -7.40 9.45 -17.63
C TYR A 72 -8.58 8.47 -17.65
N GLU A 73 -9.55 8.71 -18.53
CA GLU A 73 -10.67 7.80 -18.71
C GLU A 73 -10.25 6.39 -19.14
N LYS A 74 -9.09 6.27 -19.79
CA LYS A 74 -8.51 5.00 -20.23
C LYS A 74 -7.61 4.35 -19.17
N LEU A 75 -7.29 5.06 -18.08
CA LEU A 75 -6.50 4.51 -16.98
C LEU A 75 -7.32 3.43 -16.26
N PRO A 76 -6.86 2.16 -16.21
CA PRO A 76 -7.64 1.09 -15.58
C PRO A 76 -7.82 1.28 -14.07
N LEU A 77 -6.83 1.90 -13.42
CA LEU A 77 -6.80 2.16 -11.97
C LEU A 77 -7.26 3.59 -11.63
N LYS A 78 -8.23 4.16 -12.36
CA LYS A 78 -8.74 5.52 -12.05
C LYS A 78 -9.61 5.56 -10.78
N GLY A 79 -9.53 6.66 -10.03
CA GLY A 79 -10.20 6.85 -8.74
C GLY A 79 -9.23 6.95 -7.55
N VAL A 80 -9.82 6.92 -6.34
CA VAL A 80 -9.09 6.86 -5.06
C VAL A 80 -9.29 5.48 -4.43
N PHE A 81 -8.23 4.86 -3.94
CA PHE A 81 -8.27 3.50 -3.37
C PHE A 81 -7.60 3.45 -2.01
N MET A 82 -8.26 2.86 -1.01
CA MET A 82 -7.62 2.53 0.26
C MET A 82 -6.78 1.28 0.11
N PHE A 83 -5.67 1.24 0.83
CA PHE A 83 -4.93 0.00 1.06
C PHE A 83 -5.56 -0.78 2.22
N ASP A 84 -5.76 -2.08 2.03
CA ASP A 84 -6.08 -3.05 3.08
C ASP A 84 -4.97 -4.10 3.15
N GLN A 85 -4.53 -4.44 4.37
CA GLN A 85 -3.38 -5.33 4.64
C GLN A 85 -2.00 -4.81 4.21
N MET A 86 -1.79 -3.49 4.06
CA MET A 86 -0.50 -2.89 3.70
C MET A 86 0.06 -1.96 4.79
N GLY A 87 0.13 -2.44 6.03
CA GLY A 87 0.67 -1.68 7.16
C GLY A 87 -0.02 -0.32 7.32
N PRO A 88 0.75 0.78 7.50
CA PRO A 88 0.21 2.12 7.66
C PRO A 88 -0.10 2.81 6.32
N ALA A 89 -0.10 2.12 5.18
CA ALA A 89 -0.58 2.76 3.95
C ALA A 89 -2.08 3.06 4.09
N GLY A 90 -2.48 4.30 3.89
CA GLY A 90 -3.86 4.79 3.98
C GLY A 90 -4.58 4.60 2.66
N TRP A 91 -4.55 5.61 1.80
CA TRP A 91 -5.08 5.55 0.44
C TRP A 91 -4.10 6.09 -0.60
N ILE A 92 -4.40 5.85 -1.86
CA ILE A 92 -3.75 6.45 -3.02
C ILE A 92 -4.80 7.02 -3.98
N ASP A 93 -4.53 8.20 -4.51
CA ASP A 93 -5.35 8.85 -5.53
C ASP A 93 -4.64 8.78 -6.88
N PHE A 94 -5.19 8.00 -7.81
CA PHE A 94 -4.57 7.80 -9.12
C PHE A 94 -4.74 9.00 -10.05
N SER A 95 -5.45 10.06 -9.68
CA SER A 95 -5.35 11.34 -10.38
C SER A 95 -3.96 11.98 -10.28
N TYR A 96 -3.15 11.54 -9.30
CA TYR A 96 -1.77 11.99 -9.09
C TYR A 96 -0.73 11.09 -9.79
N VAL A 97 -1.13 10.20 -10.70
CA VAL A 97 -0.16 9.45 -11.53
C VAL A 97 0.80 10.43 -12.20
N SER A 98 2.10 10.15 -12.09
CA SER A 98 3.16 11.01 -12.63
C SER A 98 3.30 10.86 -14.14
N SER A 99 2.87 9.73 -14.69
CA SER A 99 2.69 9.54 -16.12
C SER A 99 1.64 8.46 -16.42
N TRP A 100 1.00 8.59 -17.58
CA TRP A 100 0.13 7.59 -18.19
C TRP A 100 0.39 7.56 -19.69
N ASP A 101 0.77 6.38 -20.20
CA ASP A 101 0.97 6.09 -21.61
C ASP A 101 -0.08 5.05 -22.02
N ALA A 102 -1.18 5.54 -22.59
CA ALA A 102 -2.31 4.69 -22.97
C ALA A 102 -1.96 3.68 -24.07
N ASP A 103 -0.99 3.99 -24.94
CA ASP A 103 -0.58 3.11 -26.03
C ASP A 103 0.24 1.93 -25.50
N LYS A 104 0.99 2.14 -24.42
CA LYS A 104 1.74 1.07 -23.73
C LYS A 104 0.96 0.42 -22.60
N GLY A 105 -0.17 1.00 -22.18
CA GLY A 105 -0.89 0.59 -20.97
C GLY A 105 -0.04 0.78 -19.71
N GLU A 106 0.82 1.81 -19.68
CA GLU A 106 1.76 2.03 -18.59
C GLU A 106 1.44 3.28 -17.77
N ALA A 107 1.24 3.10 -16.46
CA ALA A 107 1.07 4.19 -15.50
C ALA A 107 2.21 4.21 -14.48
N VAL A 108 2.71 5.38 -14.11
CA VAL A 108 3.67 5.53 -13.01
C VAL A 108 3.00 6.30 -11.88
N ILE A 109 3.11 5.76 -10.67
CA ILE A 109 2.77 6.46 -9.43
C ILE A 109 4.03 6.71 -8.63
N ASN A 110 4.00 7.79 -7.86
CA ASN A 110 4.95 7.97 -6.79
C ASN A 110 4.33 7.50 -5.49
N MET A 111 5.04 6.66 -4.75
CA MET A 111 4.52 6.13 -3.48
C MET A 111 4.59 7.18 -2.38
N TRP A 112 5.34 8.27 -2.53
CA TRP A 112 5.28 9.39 -1.59
C TRP A 112 4.02 10.25 -1.74
N ASP A 113 3.18 10.00 -2.76
CA ASP A 113 1.87 10.61 -2.91
C ASP A 113 0.77 9.81 -2.16
N LEU A 114 1.10 8.74 -1.42
CA LEU A 114 0.11 8.02 -0.60
C LEU A 114 -0.21 8.78 0.70
N THR A 115 -1.37 8.48 1.30
CA THR A 115 -1.72 8.95 2.65
C THR A 115 -1.48 7.86 3.69
N ALA A 116 -1.43 8.21 4.97
CA ALA A 116 -1.18 7.24 6.04
C ALA A 116 -1.88 7.65 7.36
N PRO A 117 -2.29 6.73 8.25
CA PRO A 117 -2.76 7.12 9.58
C PRO A 117 -1.60 7.69 10.40
N SER A 118 -1.91 8.66 11.26
CA SER A 118 -0.91 9.34 12.10
C SER A 118 -0.22 8.44 13.14
N GLY A 119 -0.85 7.33 13.52
CA GLY A 119 -0.33 6.33 14.43
C GLY A 119 -0.16 4.96 13.80
N VAL A 120 -0.12 3.94 14.64
CA VAL A 120 0.19 2.56 14.27
C VAL A 120 -1.06 1.87 13.74
N PRO A 121 -0.97 1.10 12.62
CA PRO A 121 -2.11 0.36 12.09
C PRO A 121 -2.55 -0.74 13.06
N THR A 122 -3.87 -1.01 13.09
CA THR A 122 -4.37 -2.14 13.87
C THR A 122 -4.01 -3.48 13.20
N PRO A 123 -3.83 -4.58 13.96
CA PRO A 123 -3.55 -5.90 13.39
C PRO A 123 -4.58 -6.39 12.37
N LYS A 124 -5.84 -5.93 12.48
CA LYS A 124 -6.93 -6.25 11.56
C LYS A 124 -6.63 -5.81 10.12
N TYR A 125 -5.99 -4.65 9.93
CA TYR A 125 -5.76 -4.02 8.63
C TYR A 125 -4.29 -3.86 8.23
N GLY A 126 -3.35 -4.22 9.11
CA GLY A 126 -1.91 -4.04 8.91
C GLY A 126 -1.25 -5.11 8.03
N GLY A 127 -1.86 -6.29 7.85
CA GLY A 127 -1.27 -7.38 7.08
C GLY A 127 0.08 -7.86 7.64
N ILE A 128 1.01 -8.19 6.75
CA ILE A 128 2.44 -8.46 7.05
C ILE A 128 3.27 -7.16 7.09
N GLY A 129 2.66 -6.03 6.71
CA GLY A 129 3.31 -4.74 6.63
C GLY A 129 3.85 -4.27 7.98
N PRO A 130 4.79 -3.31 7.97
CA PRO A 130 5.43 -2.87 9.19
C PRO A 130 4.41 -2.17 10.10
N TYR A 131 4.56 -2.36 11.41
CA TYR A 131 3.69 -1.78 12.42
C TYR A 131 4.40 -0.58 13.07
N PHE A 132 4.36 0.57 12.41
CA PHE A 132 4.89 1.82 12.93
C PHE A 132 3.95 2.99 12.54
N PRO A 133 4.10 4.18 13.17
CA PRO A 133 3.31 5.36 12.81
C PRO A 133 3.45 5.74 11.33
N GLY A 134 2.34 6.08 10.67
CA GLY A 134 2.34 6.29 9.22
C GLY A 134 3.22 7.42 8.70
N GLY A 135 3.57 8.41 9.52
CA GLY A 135 4.53 9.43 9.11
C GLY A 135 5.90 8.86 8.75
N TYR A 136 6.32 7.76 9.37
CA TYR A 136 7.56 7.07 9.00
C TYR A 136 7.47 6.45 7.61
N LEU A 137 6.28 5.93 7.22
CA LEU A 137 6.06 5.43 5.86
C LEU A 137 6.22 6.57 4.86
N LEU A 138 5.55 7.69 5.09
CA LEU A 138 5.60 8.85 4.19
C LEU A 138 7.03 9.33 3.98
N ALA A 139 7.77 9.60 5.06
CA ALA A 139 9.16 10.03 4.96
C ALA A 139 10.07 8.98 4.30
N ALA A 140 9.86 7.69 4.57
CA ALA A 140 10.63 6.63 3.91
C ALA A 140 10.35 6.57 2.41
N THR A 141 9.08 6.64 1.99
CA THR A 141 8.72 6.60 0.56
C THR A 141 9.25 7.80 -0.21
N GLU A 142 9.31 8.97 0.41
CA GLU A 142 9.89 10.19 -0.16
C GLU A 142 11.42 10.11 -0.23
N TRP A 143 12.08 9.75 0.88
CA TRP A 143 13.54 9.60 0.93
C TRP A 143 14.05 8.54 -0.06
N LEU A 144 13.32 7.42 -0.16
CA LEU A 144 13.59 6.37 -1.13
C LEU A 144 13.25 6.79 -2.55
N GLN A 145 12.57 7.92 -2.79
CA GLN A 145 12.01 8.27 -4.09
C GLN A 145 11.30 7.05 -4.72
N TYR A 146 10.48 6.39 -3.91
CA TYR A 146 9.86 5.12 -4.26
C TYR A 146 8.75 5.31 -5.30
N ARG A 147 8.92 4.74 -6.48
CA ARG A 147 7.94 4.77 -7.57
C ARG A 147 7.49 3.37 -7.94
N VAL A 148 6.26 3.25 -8.41
CA VAL A 148 5.71 2.01 -8.93
C VAL A 148 5.18 2.26 -10.34
N ARG A 149 5.58 1.42 -11.28
CA ARG A 149 5.05 1.38 -12.63
C ARG A 149 4.08 0.22 -12.75
N PHE A 150 2.88 0.49 -13.21
CA PHE A 150 1.88 -0.49 -13.60
C PHE A 150 1.93 -0.66 -15.11
N SER A 151 2.01 -1.90 -15.58
CA SER A 151 1.84 -2.28 -16.98
C SER A 151 0.58 -3.12 -17.08
N CYS A 152 -0.51 -2.50 -17.49
CA CYS A 152 -1.84 -3.08 -17.50
C CYS A 152 -2.30 -3.33 -18.95
N PRO A 153 -2.74 -4.55 -19.31
CA PRO A 153 -3.61 -4.70 -20.47
C PRO A 153 -4.95 -3.99 -20.20
N PRO A 154 -5.87 -3.91 -21.18
CA PRO A 154 -7.27 -3.62 -20.89
C PRO A 154 -7.74 -4.55 -19.75
N LEU A 155 -8.02 -3.97 -18.57
CA LEU A 155 -8.32 -4.77 -17.39
C LEU A 155 -9.80 -5.15 -17.37
N GLN A 156 -10.00 -6.43 -17.10
CA GLN A 156 -11.28 -7.04 -16.76
C GLN A 156 -11.01 -7.95 -15.56
N ASP A 157 -12.06 -8.37 -14.88
CA ASP A 157 -11.93 -9.18 -13.67
C ASP A 157 -11.11 -10.46 -13.93
N GLY A 158 -10.23 -10.78 -12.98
CA GLY A 158 -9.26 -11.87 -13.06
C GLY A 158 -8.03 -11.60 -13.94
N LYS A 159 -7.96 -10.47 -14.66
CA LYS A 159 -6.73 -10.02 -15.32
C LYS A 159 -5.89 -9.16 -14.39
N TYR A 160 -4.58 -9.17 -14.61
CA TYR A 160 -3.62 -8.47 -13.76
C TYR A 160 -2.74 -7.50 -14.52
N CYS A 161 -2.32 -6.44 -13.82
CA CYS A 161 -1.19 -5.62 -14.20
C CYS A 161 0.10 -6.21 -13.63
N LEU A 162 1.19 -6.07 -14.38
CA LEU A 162 2.53 -6.26 -13.87
C LEU A 162 2.98 -4.98 -13.17
N LEU A 163 3.58 -5.10 -11.99
CA LEU A 163 4.12 -3.97 -11.25
C LEU A 163 5.65 -4.04 -11.24
N LYS A 164 6.28 -2.89 -11.37
CA LYS A 164 7.74 -2.72 -11.20
C LYS A 164 8.00 -1.60 -10.22
N GLU A 165 8.95 -1.80 -9.31
CA GLU A 165 9.45 -0.74 -8.43
C GLU A 165 10.67 -0.03 -8.99
N SER A 166 10.82 1.20 -8.53
CA SER A 166 12.02 2.00 -8.62
C SER A 166 12.24 2.64 -7.26
N VAL A 167 13.41 2.42 -6.67
CA VAL A 167 13.84 3.04 -5.41
C VAL A 167 15.17 3.76 -5.62
N PHE A 168 15.45 4.74 -4.78
CA PHE A 168 16.58 5.66 -4.84
C PHE A 168 16.70 6.39 -6.19
N GLY A 169 15.57 6.74 -6.82
CA GLY A 169 15.54 7.47 -8.09
C GLY A 169 16.04 6.67 -9.30
N LYS A 170 16.42 5.39 -9.12
CA LYS A 170 16.94 4.53 -10.19
C LYS A 170 15.91 4.36 -11.31
N PRO A 171 16.31 4.15 -12.58
CA PRO A 171 15.36 3.79 -13.62
C PRO A 171 14.63 2.49 -13.27
N PHE A 172 13.42 2.31 -13.79
CA PHE A 172 12.75 1.01 -13.70
C PHE A 172 13.55 -0.03 -14.49
N ALA A 173 13.66 -1.25 -13.96
CA ALA A 173 14.24 -2.36 -14.69
C ALA A 173 13.51 -2.58 -16.04
N ASP A 174 14.28 -2.91 -17.08
CA ASP A 174 13.77 -3.13 -18.43
C ASP A 174 12.72 -4.24 -18.48
N LYS A 175 11.84 -4.20 -19.49
CA LYS A 175 10.64 -5.07 -19.60
C LYS A 175 10.96 -6.56 -19.40
N ASP A 176 12.07 -7.03 -19.95
CA ASP A 176 12.45 -8.44 -19.97
C ASP A 176 13.25 -8.88 -18.74
N ASP A 177 13.66 -7.92 -17.91
CA ASP A 177 14.35 -8.19 -16.66
C ASP A 177 13.30 -8.52 -15.58
N GLN A 178 12.80 -9.76 -15.62
CA GLN A 178 12.08 -10.39 -14.51
C GLN A 178 13.01 -10.65 -13.30
N GLY A 179 14.29 -10.27 -13.39
CA GLY A 179 15.36 -10.54 -12.43
C GLY A 179 15.37 -9.65 -11.18
N GLY A 180 14.28 -8.92 -10.89
CA GLY A 180 14.11 -8.33 -9.57
C GLY A 180 13.89 -9.43 -8.52
N PRO A 181 14.22 -9.21 -7.24
CA PRO A 181 14.00 -10.20 -6.18
C PRO A 181 12.51 -10.47 -5.90
N MET A 182 11.60 -9.76 -6.59
CA MET A 182 10.16 -9.90 -6.40
C MET A 182 9.38 -9.78 -7.71
N LEU A 183 8.36 -10.62 -7.84
CA LEU A 183 7.33 -10.53 -8.87
C LEU A 183 6.02 -10.02 -8.26
N TRP A 184 5.42 -9.01 -8.87
CA TRP A 184 4.26 -8.32 -8.34
C TRP A 184 3.14 -8.26 -9.37
N HIS A 185 1.99 -8.83 -9.02
CA HIS A 185 0.77 -8.76 -9.82
C HIS A 185 -0.27 -7.92 -9.09
N MET A 186 -1.06 -7.14 -9.83
CA MET A 186 -2.27 -6.48 -9.31
C MET A 186 -3.47 -6.94 -10.13
N THR A 187 -4.32 -7.78 -9.54
CA THR A 187 -5.45 -8.43 -10.22
C THR A 187 -6.74 -7.67 -9.93
N GLN A 188 -7.54 -7.43 -10.97
CA GLN A 188 -8.84 -6.77 -10.85
C GLN A 188 -9.94 -7.73 -10.38
N PHE A 189 -10.83 -7.24 -9.52
CA PHE A 189 -12.07 -7.90 -9.08
C PHE A 189 -13.23 -6.90 -9.01
N ASP A 190 -14.44 -7.43 -9.07
CA ASP A 190 -15.70 -6.72 -8.86
C ASP A 190 -15.84 -5.46 -9.74
N GLY A 191 -15.55 -5.60 -11.04
CA GLY A 191 -15.59 -4.48 -12.00
C GLY A 191 -14.61 -3.36 -11.65
N GLY A 192 -13.51 -3.67 -10.98
CA GLY A 192 -12.52 -2.69 -10.52
C GLY A 192 -12.92 -1.97 -9.24
N ARG A 193 -13.89 -2.48 -8.49
CA ARG A 193 -14.16 -2.04 -7.11
C ARG A 193 -13.06 -2.52 -6.14
N LYS A 194 -12.38 -3.62 -6.47
CA LYS A 194 -11.28 -4.19 -5.71
C LYS A 194 -10.13 -4.59 -6.61
N PHE A 195 -8.90 -4.37 -6.17
CA PHE A 195 -7.72 -4.96 -6.75
C PHE A 195 -6.93 -5.70 -5.67
N VAL A 196 -6.36 -6.86 -6.00
CA VAL A 196 -5.51 -7.62 -5.09
C VAL A 196 -4.10 -7.63 -5.64
N ARG A 197 -3.16 -7.15 -4.83
CA ARG A 197 -1.74 -7.21 -5.12
C ARG A 197 -1.15 -8.46 -4.54
N ASP A 198 -0.60 -9.33 -5.38
CA ASP A 198 0.11 -10.53 -4.96
C ASP A 198 1.63 -10.44 -5.12
N THR A 199 2.29 -10.89 -4.05
CA THR A 199 3.72 -11.03 -3.72
C THR A 199 4.40 -12.35 -4.06
N TRP A 200 5.37 -12.45 -4.96
CA TRP A 200 6.30 -13.59 -4.96
C TRP A 200 7.74 -13.14 -4.77
N LEU A 201 8.50 -13.85 -3.94
CA LEU A 201 9.95 -13.69 -3.86
C LEU A 201 10.58 -14.52 -4.98
N VAL A 202 11.46 -13.91 -5.76
CA VAL A 202 12.24 -14.60 -6.79
C VAL A 202 13.63 -14.88 -6.20
N PRO A 203 14.00 -16.15 -5.96
CA PRO A 203 15.32 -16.47 -5.45
C PRO A 203 16.39 -16.09 -6.49
N PRO A 204 17.61 -15.71 -6.07
CA PRO A 204 18.63 -15.17 -6.97
C PRO A 204 19.17 -16.17 -8.00
N TRP A 205 18.83 -17.46 -7.86
CA TRP A 205 19.19 -18.55 -8.80
C TRP A 205 17.99 -19.10 -9.56
N GLY A 206 16.80 -18.54 -9.39
CA GLY A 206 15.57 -19.03 -10.01
C GLY A 206 14.95 -18.03 -10.98
N THR A 207 13.98 -18.50 -11.75
CA THR A 207 13.08 -17.65 -12.53
C THR A 207 11.86 -17.29 -11.69
N ALA A 208 11.17 -16.21 -12.06
CA ALA A 208 9.92 -15.85 -11.40
C ALA A 208 8.88 -16.97 -11.61
N ASP A 209 8.32 -17.48 -10.51
CA ASP A 209 7.35 -18.58 -10.52
C ASP A 209 6.10 -18.21 -9.71
N THR A 210 4.97 -18.13 -10.39
CA THR A 210 3.66 -17.82 -9.79
C THR A 210 2.95 -19.04 -9.21
N SER A 211 3.47 -20.26 -9.45
CA SER A 211 3.01 -21.49 -8.81
C SER A 211 3.53 -21.66 -7.38
N ALA A 212 4.57 -20.90 -7.02
CA ALA A 212 5.09 -20.84 -5.67
C ALA A 212 4.09 -20.15 -4.70
N SER A 213 4.26 -20.42 -3.40
CA SER A 213 3.49 -19.76 -2.35
C SER A 213 3.75 -18.25 -2.35
N LYS A 214 2.68 -17.48 -2.25
CA LYS A 214 2.74 -16.01 -2.18
C LYS A 214 3.44 -15.58 -0.89
N PHE A 215 4.38 -14.65 -1.00
CA PHE A 215 5.06 -14.03 0.12
C PHE A 215 4.17 -13.04 0.87
N HIS A 216 3.40 -12.22 0.13
CA HIS A 216 2.59 -11.14 0.70
C HIS A 216 1.43 -10.83 -0.24
N SER A 217 0.23 -10.59 0.30
CA SER A 217 -0.88 -10.03 -0.46
C SER A 217 -1.51 -8.86 0.28
N TYR A 218 -1.94 -7.84 -0.46
CA TYR A 218 -2.73 -6.72 0.05
C TYR A 218 -3.80 -6.32 -0.97
N SER A 219 -4.85 -5.63 -0.53
CA SER A 219 -5.92 -5.17 -1.42
C SER A 219 -5.91 -3.65 -1.58
N LEU A 220 -6.31 -3.19 -2.76
CA LEU A 220 -6.78 -1.83 -3.01
C LEU A 220 -8.30 -1.88 -3.12
N LEU A 221 -9.00 -1.17 -2.23
CA LEU A 221 -10.47 -1.08 -2.26
C LEU A 221 -10.84 0.33 -2.71
N LYS A 222 -11.73 0.44 -3.71
CA LYS A 222 -12.13 1.73 -4.27
C LYS A 222 -12.88 2.54 -3.20
N LEU A 223 -12.35 3.70 -2.84
CA LEU A 223 -12.99 4.66 -1.94
C LEU A 223 -13.84 5.68 -2.69
N MET A 224 -13.35 6.12 -3.85
CA MET A 224 -14.02 7.11 -4.68
C MET A 224 -13.80 6.75 -6.15
N ASP A 225 -14.87 6.75 -6.93
CA ASP A 225 -14.77 6.52 -8.38
C ASP A 225 -14.22 7.75 -9.13
N ALA A 226 -14.02 7.64 -10.44
CA ALA A 226 -13.51 8.76 -11.24
C ALA A 226 -14.50 9.94 -11.38
N ASN A 227 -15.77 9.75 -10.99
CA ASN A 227 -16.80 10.80 -11.01
C ASN A 227 -16.92 11.53 -9.67
N GLY A 228 -16.14 11.12 -8.66
CA GLY A 228 -16.18 11.69 -7.31
C GLY A 228 -17.23 11.06 -6.39
N ALA A 229 -17.86 9.96 -6.79
CA ALA A 229 -18.80 9.24 -5.94
C ALA A 229 -18.04 8.36 -4.93
N ILE A 230 -18.33 8.54 -3.64
CA ILE A 230 -17.75 7.74 -2.56
C ILE A 230 -18.43 6.36 -2.51
N ASP A 231 -17.62 5.31 -2.43
CA ASP A 231 -18.07 3.97 -2.08
C ASP A 231 -18.25 3.88 -0.56
N GLU A 232 -19.49 3.93 -0.09
CA GLU A 232 -19.82 4.05 1.32
C GLU A 232 -19.36 2.85 2.17
N GLU A 233 -19.40 1.64 1.62
CA GLU A 233 -18.93 0.44 2.32
C GLU A 233 -17.40 0.49 2.51
N ASN A 234 -16.66 0.76 1.44
CA ASN A 234 -15.20 0.87 1.52
C ASN A 234 -14.77 2.10 2.35
N PHE A 235 -15.53 3.19 2.34
CA PHE A 235 -15.26 4.34 3.19
C PHE A 235 -15.45 4.01 4.67
N GLN A 236 -16.49 3.26 5.05
CA GLN A 236 -16.65 2.79 6.42
C GLN A 236 -15.48 1.89 6.85
N LEU A 237 -15.05 0.97 5.99
CA LEU A 237 -13.86 0.14 6.24
C LEU A 237 -12.59 0.98 6.42
N PHE A 238 -12.44 2.07 5.65
CA PHE A 238 -11.32 2.98 5.81
C PHE A 238 -11.36 3.72 7.14
N MET A 239 -12.52 4.22 7.56
CA MET A 239 -12.66 4.89 8.85
C MET A 239 -12.43 3.91 10.02
N GLU A 240 -12.88 2.66 9.91
CA GLU A 240 -12.53 1.59 10.87
C GLU A 240 -11.02 1.34 10.91
N LYS A 241 -10.36 1.35 9.75
CA LYS A 241 -8.90 1.19 9.66
C LYS A 241 -8.15 2.35 10.33
N LEU A 242 -8.64 3.58 10.18
CA LEU A 242 -8.05 4.74 10.86
C LEU A 242 -8.19 4.65 12.38
N ASP A 243 -9.21 3.97 12.90
CA ASP A 243 -9.38 3.74 14.34
C ASP A 243 -9.29 5.05 15.16
N GLY A 244 -9.98 6.09 14.67
CA GLY A 244 -9.98 7.43 15.27
C GLY A 244 -8.71 8.27 15.05
N GLN A 245 -7.69 7.73 14.37
CA GLN A 245 -6.44 8.45 14.09
C GLN A 245 -6.63 9.47 12.97
N ASP A 246 -5.89 10.57 13.05
CA ASP A 246 -5.82 11.57 11.97
C ASP A 246 -5.16 10.97 10.72
N LEU A 247 -5.56 11.47 9.56
CA LEU A 247 -4.98 11.11 8.28
C LEU A 247 -3.83 12.07 7.94
N LEU A 248 -2.65 11.51 7.72
CA LEU A 248 -1.51 12.25 7.19
C LEU A 248 -1.59 12.26 5.66
N VAL A 249 -1.56 13.46 5.09
CA VAL A 249 -1.64 13.70 3.65
C VAL A 249 -0.38 14.41 3.16
N PRO A 250 0.22 13.99 2.02
CA PRO A 250 1.34 14.71 1.42
C PRO A 250 0.94 16.13 1.00
N ALA A 251 1.89 17.06 1.00
CA ALA A 251 1.67 18.46 0.59
C ALA A 251 1.06 18.59 -0.81
N ALA A 252 1.39 17.68 -1.73
CA ALA A 252 0.82 17.67 -3.09
C ALA A 252 -0.72 17.50 -3.11
N MET A 253 -1.30 16.93 -2.04
CA MET A 253 -2.73 16.70 -1.90
C MET A 253 -3.43 17.70 -0.97
N ALA A 254 -2.67 18.58 -0.32
CA ALA A 254 -3.26 19.60 0.54
C ALA A 254 -3.89 20.71 -0.35
N PRO A 255 -5.18 21.05 -0.16
CA PRO A 255 -5.84 22.14 -0.89
C PRO A 255 -5.31 23.52 -0.52
#